data_AF-A0A4U0QYA0-F1
#
_entry.id   AF-A0A4U0QYA0-F1
#
_cell.length_a   1.000
_cell.length_b   1.000
_cell.length_c   1.000
_cell.angle_alpha   90.00
_cell.angle_beta   90.00
_cell.angle_gamma   90.00
#
_symmetry.space_group_name_H-M   'P 1'
#
loop_
_entity.id
_entity.type
_entity.pdbx_description
1 polymer ?
#
loop_
_entity_poly.entity_id
_entity_poly.type
_entity_poly.pdbx_seq_one_letter_code
_entity_poly.pdbx_strand_id
1 'polypeptide(L)'
;MKYGLPLAAAVCAADQDRLEDFALRGLVQAAVVLGLKTLFDGTPLGTRPTGDGRGFPSGHAAAAGFGAADLAGKCWDDRPELGAAAYGAAGLTAVSRVQAGEHTPDQAMMGALIGLGFGAASFGIGSQGASVSWGLRF
;
A
#
# COMPACT_ATOMS: atom_id res chain seq x y z
N MET A 1 6.75 3.91 9.73
CA MET A 1 7.49 4.61 8.67
C MET A 1 6.65 4.59 7.39
N LYS A 2 6.29 5.75 6.82
CA LYS A 2 5.39 5.79 5.64
C LYS A 2 6.06 5.38 4.33
N TYR A 3 7.33 5.75 4.17
CA TYR A 3 7.99 5.75 2.87
C TYR A 3 9.10 4.71 2.71
N GLY A 4 9.56 4.05 3.78
CA GLY A 4 10.70 3.13 3.72
C GLY A 4 10.51 1.97 2.73
N LEU A 5 9.45 1.17 2.93
CA LEU A 5 9.11 0.06 2.04
C LEU A 5 8.84 0.49 0.59
N PRO A 6 7.99 1.50 0.31
CA PRO A 6 7.75 1.90 -1.08
C PRO A 6 8.97 2.53 -1.75
N LEU A 7 9.89 3.17 -1.01
CA LEU A 7 11.14 3.65 -1.60
C LEU A 7 12.07 2.49 -1.97
N ALA A 8 12.20 1.48 -1.11
CA ALA A 8 12.96 0.27 -1.43
C ALA A 8 12.36 -0.45 -2.65
N ALA A 9 11.03 -0.56 -2.70
CA ALA A 9 10.32 -1.12 -3.85
C ALA A 9 10.57 -0.30 -5.13
N ALA A 10 10.55 1.03 -5.06
CA ALA A 10 10.80 1.91 -6.20
C ALA A 10 12.22 1.73 -6.75
N VAL A 11 13.22 1.58 -5.88
CA VAL A 11 14.61 1.29 -6.30
C VAL A 11 14.69 -0.04 -7.04
N CYS A 12 14.06 -1.09 -6.51
CA CYS A 12 14.04 -2.39 -7.18
C CYS A 12 13.25 -2.34 -8.51
N ALA A 13 12.13 -1.63 -8.54
CA ALA A 13 11.35 -1.44 -9.76
C ALA A 13 12.13 -0.68 -10.83
N ALA A 14 12.99 0.28 -10.45
CA ALA A 14 13.89 0.94 -11.39
C ALA A 14 14.96 0.01 -11.94
N ASP A 15 15.54 -0.86 -11.11
CA ASP A 15 16.54 -1.86 -11.52
C ASP A 15 15.96 -2.93 -12.47
N GLN A 16 14.66 -3.24 -12.35
CA GLN A 16 13.97 -4.22 -13.18
C GLN A 16 13.19 -3.61 -14.37
N ASP A 17 13.43 -2.34 -14.73
CA ASP A 17 12.69 -1.62 -15.80
C ASP A 17 11.15 -1.59 -15.62
N ARG A 18 10.69 -1.66 -14.37
CA ARG A 18 9.26 -1.65 -13.97
C ARG A 18 8.80 -0.32 -13.37
N LEU A 19 9.63 0.73 -13.41
CA LEU A 19 9.38 1.97 -12.68
C LEU A 19 8.08 2.67 -13.12
N GLU A 20 7.73 2.62 -14.41
CA GLU A 20 6.49 3.21 -14.92
C GLU A 20 5.25 2.52 -14.34
N ASP A 21 5.18 1.19 -14.45
CA ASP A 21 4.12 0.37 -13.85
C ASP A 21 4.02 0.62 -12.33
N PHE A 22 5.15 0.63 -11.64
CA PHE A 22 5.22 0.91 -10.20
C PHE A 22 4.66 2.31 -9.88
N ALA A 23 5.10 3.34 -10.60
CA ALA A 23 4.65 4.70 -10.39
C ALA A 23 3.15 4.85 -10.65
N LEU A 24 2.64 4.26 -11.73
CA LEU A 24 1.21 4.28 -12.04
C LEU A 24 0.37 3.59 -10.97
N ARG A 25 0.74 2.39 -10.53
CA ARG A 25 0.05 1.69 -9.43
C ARG A 25 0.10 2.47 -8.13
N GLY A 26 1.26 3.05 -7.79
CA GLY A 26 1.44 3.89 -6.61
C GLY A 26 0.57 5.16 -6.65
N LEU A 27 0.48 5.81 -7.81
CA LEU A 27 -0.36 6.98 -8.03
C LEU A 27 -1.85 6.63 -7.88
N VAL A 28 -2.30 5.54 -8.49
CA VAL A 28 -3.70 5.07 -8.37
C VAL A 28 -4.01 4.69 -6.93
N GLN A 29 -3.12 3.97 -6.25
CA GLN A 29 -3.24 3.65 -4.82
C GLN A 29 -3.42 4.92 -3.98
N ALA A 30 -2.56 5.91 -4.18
CA ALA A 30 -2.60 7.16 -3.44
C ALA A 30 -3.89 7.95 -3.73
N ALA A 31 -4.32 8.00 -4.98
CA ALA A 31 -5.57 8.63 -5.39
C ALA A 31 -6.79 7.96 -4.73
N VAL A 32 -6.84 6.62 -4.71
CA VAL A 32 -7.90 5.88 -4.03
C VAL A 32 -7.92 6.20 -2.53
N VAL A 33 -6.77 6.20 -1.86
CA VAL A 33 -6.69 6.53 -0.42
C VAL A 33 -7.13 7.97 -0.15
N LEU A 34 -6.69 8.94 -0.95
CA LEU A 34 -7.08 10.35 -0.78
C LEU A 34 -8.56 10.57 -1.09
N GLY A 35 -9.08 9.90 -2.11
CA GLY A 35 -10.49 9.92 -2.48
C GLY A 35 -11.36 9.38 -1.35
N LEU A 36 -11.02 8.21 -0.80
CA LEU A 36 -11.75 7.64 0.33
C LEU A 36 -11.64 8.51 1.60
N LYS A 37 -10.47 9.09 1.87
CA LYS A 37 -10.30 10.05 2.98
C LYS A 37 -11.22 11.25 2.88
N THR A 38 -11.37 11.77 1.67
CA THR A 38 -12.26 12.91 1.40
C THR A 38 -13.72 12.48 1.49
N LEU A 39 -14.07 11.33 0.90
CA LEU A 39 -15.44 10.81 0.87
C LEU A 39 -16.00 10.50 2.25
N PHE A 40 -15.18 9.95 3.14
CA PHE A 40 -15.60 9.56 4.49
C PHE A 40 -15.32 10.62 5.55
N ASP A 41 -14.79 11.79 5.19
CA ASP A 41 -14.50 12.84 6.18
C ASP A 41 -15.78 13.28 6.91
N GLY A 42 -15.70 13.45 8.23
CA GLY A 42 -16.85 13.77 9.09
C GLY A 42 -17.84 12.62 9.34
N THR A 43 -17.66 11.44 8.74
CA THR A 43 -18.45 10.24 9.06
C THR A 43 -17.85 9.48 10.25
N PRO A 44 -18.62 8.63 10.96
CA PRO A 44 -18.06 7.81 12.04
C PRO A 44 -16.88 6.93 11.59
N LEU A 45 -16.91 6.43 10.34
CA LEU A 45 -15.81 5.64 9.79
C LEU A 45 -14.58 6.50 9.52
N GLY A 46 -14.76 7.76 9.12
CA GLY A 46 -13.67 8.71 8.85
C GLY A 46 -13.14 9.44 10.08
N THR A 47 -13.79 9.34 11.24
CA THR A 47 -13.28 9.94 12.48
C THR A 47 -12.19 9.07 13.09
N ARG A 48 -11.08 9.67 13.49
CA ARG A 48 -9.97 9.00 14.19
C ARG A 48 -10.30 8.83 15.67
N PRO A 49 -9.63 7.90 16.38
CA PRO A 49 -9.74 7.80 17.83
C PRO A 49 -9.42 9.12 18.59
N THR A 50 -8.58 9.98 18.02
CA THR A 50 -8.30 11.32 18.57
C THR A 50 -9.44 12.33 18.40
N GLY A 51 -10.44 12.03 17.58
CA GLY A 51 -11.51 12.95 17.17
C GLY A 51 -11.23 13.70 15.86
N ASP A 52 -10.00 13.60 15.33
CA ASP A 52 -9.64 14.23 14.05
C ASP A 52 -10.31 13.53 12.85
N GLY A 53 -10.47 14.28 11.75
CA GLY A 53 -11.03 13.76 10.50
C GLY A 53 -10.07 12.91 9.65
N ARG A 54 -10.57 12.52 8.46
CA ARG A 54 -9.83 11.78 7.41
C ARG A 54 -9.07 10.54 7.92
N GLY A 55 -9.65 9.83 8.86
CA GLY A 55 -9.15 8.57 9.42
C GLY A 55 -9.20 7.42 8.41
N PHE A 56 -10.28 7.28 7.65
CA PHE A 56 -10.44 6.15 6.72
C PHE A 56 -9.91 6.44 5.31
N PRO A 57 -9.12 5.54 4.71
CA PRO A 57 -8.30 4.49 5.33
C PRO A 57 -6.93 5.04 5.80
N SER A 58 -6.14 4.23 6.51
CA SER A 58 -4.78 4.59 6.91
C SER A 58 -3.84 4.69 5.70
N GLY A 59 -3.35 5.88 5.40
CA GLY A 59 -2.39 6.09 4.31
C GLY A 59 -1.00 5.53 4.61
N HIS A 60 -0.62 5.43 5.89
CA HIS A 60 0.64 4.79 6.29
C HIS A 60 0.60 3.28 6.06
N ALA A 61 -0.51 2.64 6.44
CA ALA A 61 -0.71 1.21 6.21
C ALA A 61 -0.79 0.89 4.71
N ALA A 62 -1.46 1.74 3.93
CA ALA A 62 -1.53 1.59 2.47
C ALA A 62 -0.16 1.70 1.79
N ALA A 63 0.61 2.74 2.08
CA ALA A 63 1.94 2.90 1.48
C ALA A 63 2.89 1.77 1.87
N ALA A 64 2.83 1.31 3.14
CA ALA A 64 3.65 0.20 3.61
C ALA A 64 3.24 -1.14 2.98
N GLY A 65 1.93 -1.43 2.89
CA GLY A 65 1.41 -2.62 2.23
C GLY A 65 1.74 -2.66 0.73
N PHE A 66 1.67 -1.51 0.06
CA PHE A 66 2.05 -1.35 -1.35
C PHE A 66 3.52 -1.73 -1.58
N GLY A 67 4.43 -1.11 -0.84
CA GLY A 67 5.85 -1.44 -0.94
C GLY A 67 6.17 -2.89 -0.57
N ALA A 68 5.55 -3.42 0.48
CA ALA A 68 5.77 -4.81 0.91
C ALA A 68 5.33 -5.83 -0.14
N ALA A 69 4.12 -5.70 -0.69
CA ALA A 69 3.62 -6.62 -1.70
C ALA A 69 4.40 -6.53 -3.02
N ASP A 70 4.86 -5.33 -3.40
CA ASP A 70 5.69 -5.17 -4.60
C ASP A 70 7.07 -5.83 -4.40
N LEU A 71 7.74 -5.59 -3.27
CA LEU A 71 9.00 -6.23 -2.91
C LEU A 71 8.87 -7.76 -2.85
N ALA A 72 7.91 -8.28 -2.10
CA ALA A 72 7.72 -9.72 -1.93
C ALA A 72 7.31 -10.42 -3.25
N GLY A 73 6.49 -9.77 -4.08
CA GLY A 73 5.95 -10.38 -5.30
C GLY A 73 6.86 -10.30 -6.52
N LYS A 74 7.81 -9.35 -6.54
CA LYS A 74 8.58 -9.01 -7.75
C LYS A 74 10.07 -8.88 -7.50
N CYS A 75 10.46 -8.26 -6.38
CA CYS A 75 11.88 -8.06 -6.07
C CYS A 75 12.52 -9.31 -5.44
N TRP A 76 11.76 -9.99 -4.59
CA TRP A 76 12.19 -11.11 -3.76
C TRP A 76 11.33 -12.34 -3.99
N ASP A 77 10.91 -12.54 -5.24
CA ASP A 77 9.95 -13.59 -5.58
C ASP A 77 10.53 -15.00 -5.46
N ASP A 78 11.86 -15.11 -5.34
CA ASP A 78 12.67 -16.29 -5.02
C ASP A 78 13.20 -16.31 -3.56
N ARG A 79 12.89 -15.27 -2.76
CA ARG A 79 13.38 -15.08 -1.37
C ARG A 79 12.22 -14.85 -0.39
N PRO A 80 11.39 -15.87 -0.11
CA PRO A 80 10.17 -15.72 0.69
C PRO A 80 10.42 -15.19 2.11
N GLU A 81 11.59 -15.45 2.70
CA GLU A 81 11.96 -14.92 4.02
C GLU A 81 12.06 -13.38 4.03
N LEU A 82 12.51 -12.78 2.93
CA LEU A 82 12.56 -11.32 2.78
C LEU A 82 11.16 -10.75 2.54
N GLY A 83 10.33 -11.46 1.77
CA GLY A 83 8.91 -11.13 1.60
C GLY A 83 8.17 -11.11 2.95
N ALA A 84 8.34 -12.16 3.75
CA ALA A 84 7.78 -12.24 5.11
C ALA A 84 8.26 -11.09 6.00
N ALA A 85 9.55 -10.72 5.94
CA ALA A 85 10.07 -9.57 6.67
C ALA A 85 9.44 -8.24 6.21
N ALA A 86 9.23 -8.05 4.90
CA ALA A 86 8.55 -6.88 4.34
C ALA A 86 7.09 -6.79 4.84
N TYR A 87 6.34 -7.89 4.79
CA TYR A 87 4.98 -7.93 5.30
C TYR A 87 4.93 -7.71 6.81
N GLY A 88 5.89 -8.26 7.57
CA GLY A 88 6.03 -8.00 9.00
C GLY A 88 6.22 -6.50 9.29
N ALA A 89 7.12 -5.83 8.55
CA ALA A 89 7.33 -4.38 8.66
C ALA A 89 6.08 -3.56 8.27
N ALA A 90 5.32 -4.01 7.28
CA ALA A 90 4.04 -3.38 6.91
C ALA A 90 2.99 -3.55 8.02
N GLY A 91 2.88 -4.74 8.60
CA GLY A 91 2.00 -5.04 9.73
C GLY A 91 2.36 -4.19 10.96
N LEU A 92 3.64 -4.11 11.32
CA LEU A 92 4.13 -3.23 12.39
C LEU A 92 3.79 -1.76 12.12
N THR A 93 3.89 -1.32 10.86
CA THR A 93 3.46 0.04 10.49
C THR A 93 1.96 0.23 10.73
N ALA A 94 1.10 -0.72 10.34
CA ALA A 94 -0.34 -0.64 10.59
C ALA A 94 -0.66 -0.62 12.09
N VAL A 95 -0.09 -1.55 12.86
CA VAL A 95 -0.26 -1.65 14.33
C VAL A 95 0.20 -0.37 15.02
N SER A 96 1.33 0.20 14.62
CA SER A 96 1.84 1.44 15.21
C SER A 96 0.85 2.61 15.08
N ARG A 97 0.05 2.65 13.99
CA ARG A 97 -0.97 3.69 13.83
C ARG A 97 -2.15 3.48 14.75
N VAL A 98 -2.52 2.24 15.01
CA VAL A 98 -3.59 1.91 15.95
C VAL A 98 -3.16 2.25 17.38
N GLN A 99 -1.96 1.83 17.77
CA GLN A 99 -1.41 2.10 19.11
C GLN A 99 -1.22 3.60 19.37
N ALA A 100 -0.90 4.38 18.34
CA ALA A 100 -0.79 5.83 18.45
C ALA A 100 -2.15 6.56 18.52
N GLY A 101 -3.28 5.86 18.49
CA GLY A 101 -4.62 6.46 18.44
C GLY A 101 -4.95 7.14 17.12
N GLU A 102 -4.11 6.97 16.10
CA GLU A 102 -4.20 7.67 14.82
C GLU A 102 -5.20 7.03 13.87
N HIS A 103 -5.47 5.73 14.07
CA HIS A 103 -6.43 4.97 13.28
C HIS A 103 -7.11 3.89 14.13
N THR A 104 -8.34 3.54 13.80
CA THR A 104 -8.96 2.30 14.30
C THR A 104 -8.34 1.08 13.60
N PRO A 105 -8.50 -0.15 14.16
CA PRO A 105 -8.07 -1.37 13.48
C PRO A 105 -8.63 -1.49 12.05
N ASP A 106 -9.90 -1.15 11.83
CA ASP A 106 -10.53 -1.22 10.51
C ASP A 106 -9.95 -0.21 9.52
N GLN A 107 -9.70 1.03 9.97
CA GLN A 107 -9.04 2.05 9.14
C GLN A 107 -7.62 1.61 8.75
N ALA A 108 -6.88 1.00 9.70
CA ALA A 108 -5.54 0.49 9.46
C ALA A 108 -5.55 -0.72 8.50
N MET A 109 -6.44 -1.68 8.74
CA MET A 109 -6.62 -2.90 7.94
C MET A 109 -7.00 -2.55 6.50
N MET A 110 -8.01 -1.69 6.29
CA MET A 110 -8.41 -1.30 4.94
C MET A 110 -7.29 -0.57 4.20
N GLY A 111 -6.53 0.28 4.92
CA GLY A 111 -5.32 0.88 4.37
C GLY A 111 -4.36 -0.18 3.86
N ALA A 112 -4.01 -1.15 4.71
CA ALA A 112 -3.11 -2.25 4.34
C ALA A 112 -3.64 -3.04 3.13
N LEU A 113 -4.92 -3.42 3.10
CA LEU A 113 -5.52 -4.18 1.99
C LEU A 113 -5.45 -3.44 0.66
N ILE A 114 -5.77 -2.14 0.65
CA ILE A 114 -5.63 -1.30 -0.56
C ILE A 114 -4.18 -1.30 -1.03
N GLY A 115 -3.23 -1.10 -0.11
CA GLY A 115 -1.80 -1.14 -0.39
C GLY A 115 -1.36 -2.46 -1.02
N LEU A 116 -1.64 -3.57 -0.32
CA LEU A 116 -1.31 -4.93 -0.76
C LEU A 116 -1.88 -5.22 -2.15
N GLY A 117 -3.13 -4.83 -2.42
CA GLY A 117 -3.80 -5.02 -3.70
C GLY A 117 -3.06 -4.35 -4.86
N PHE A 118 -2.70 -3.07 -4.72
CA PHE A 118 -1.95 -2.36 -5.77
C PHE A 118 -0.46 -2.75 -5.83
N GLY A 119 0.13 -3.20 -4.72
CA GLY A 119 1.49 -3.72 -4.70
C GLY A 119 1.62 -5.05 -5.41
N ALA A 120 0.61 -5.92 -5.28
CA ALA A 120 0.52 -7.21 -5.98
C ALA A 120 0.03 -7.09 -7.44
N ALA A 121 -0.56 -5.96 -7.81
CA ALA A 121 -1.02 -5.73 -9.18
C ALA A 121 0.15 -5.52 -10.15
N SER A 122 -0.09 -5.76 -11.43
CA SER A 122 0.75 -5.30 -12.55
C SER A 122 -0.15 -4.69 -13.62
N PHE A 123 0.21 -3.50 -14.11
CA PHE A 123 -0.48 -2.79 -15.17
C PHE A 123 0.33 -2.92 -16.45
N GLY A 124 -0.30 -3.40 -17.52
CA GLY A 124 0.25 -3.34 -18.87
C GLY A 124 -0.48 -2.27 -19.66
N ILE A 125 0.20 -1.25 -20.13
CA ILE A 125 -0.38 -0.23 -21.03
C ILE A 125 0.45 -0.22 -22.31
N GLY A 126 -0.19 -0.46 -23.45
CA GLY A 126 0.45 -0.46 -24.75
C GLY A 126 -0.47 0.06 -25.85
N SER A 127 0.07 0.23 -27.06
CA SER A 127 -0.69 0.74 -28.21
C SER A 127 -1.87 -0.15 -28.62
N GLN A 128 -1.89 -1.41 -28.17
CA GLN A 128 -2.93 -2.39 -28.47
C GLN A 128 -3.96 -2.57 -27.34
N GLY A 129 -3.79 -1.90 -26.18
CA GLY A 129 -4.73 -1.96 -25.08
C GLY A 129 -4.13 -1.78 -23.69
N ALA A 130 -4.97 -1.94 -22.67
CA ALA A 130 -4.59 -1.92 -21.26
C ALA A 130 -4.96 -3.24 -20.58
N SER A 131 -4.10 -3.75 -19.70
CA SER A 131 -4.32 -4.96 -18.91
C SER A 131 -4.00 -4.72 -17.44
N VAL A 132 -4.71 -5.44 -16.58
CA VAL A 132 -4.44 -5.48 -15.14
C VAL A 132 -4.43 -6.94 -14.71
N SER A 133 -3.39 -7.35 -14.00
CA SER A 133 -3.30 -8.66 -13.36
C SER A 133 -2.93 -8.52 -11.90
N TRP A 134 -3.32 -9.49 -11.07
CA TRP A 134 -2.97 -9.56 -9.65
C TRP A 134 -2.21 -10.86 -9.37
N GLY A 135 -1.12 -10.75 -8.62
CA GLY A 135 -0.35 -11.89 -8.13
C GLY A 135 0.26 -11.60 -6.77
N LEU A 136 -0.40 -12.07 -5.71
CA LEU A 136 0.14 -11.96 -4.36
C LEU A 136 1.03 -13.18 -4.07
N ARG A 137 2.28 -12.94 -3.66
CA ARG A 137 3.22 -13.99 -3.24
C ARG A 137 3.57 -13.81 -1.76
N PHE A 138 3.88 -14.92 -1.10
CA PHE A 138 4.19 -15.02 0.33
C PHE A 138 5.52 -15.71 0.54
#